data_AF-A0A8B3NJN5-F1
#
_entry.id   AF-A0A8B3NJN5-F1
#
_cell.length_a   1.000
_cell.length_b   1.000
_cell.length_c   1.000
_cell.angle_alpha   90.00
_cell.angle_beta   90.00
_cell.angle_gamma   90.00
#
_symmetry.space_group_name_H-M   'P 1'
#
loop_
_entity.id
_entity.type
_entity.pdbx_description
1 polymer ?
#
loop_
_entity_poly.entity_id
_entity_poly.type
_entity_poly.pdbx_seq_one_letter_code
_entity_poly.pdbx_strand_id
1 'polypeptide(L)' 'MTVGMNSEFDVNQTMQSVDGTPPRWNRKEAEAIYGMPFNDLLFLAQTIHRQNFDRNRVQLSR' A
#
# COMPACT_ATOMS: atom_id res chain seq x y z
N MET A 1 -24.42 22.22 32.66
CA MET A 1 -23.34 21.28 33.05
C MET A 1 -23.14 20.34 31.88
N THR A 2 -22.07 20.57 31.12
CA THR A 2 -21.68 19.79 29.94
C THR A 2 -21.04 18.48 30.40
N VAL A 3 -21.67 17.34 30.12
CA VAL A 3 -21.00 16.04 30.18
C VAL A 3 -20.43 15.77 28.79
N GLY A 4 -19.10 15.71 28.74
CA GLY A 4 -18.34 15.38 27.55
C GLY A 4 -18.71 13.97 27.06
N MET A 5 -18.98 13.89 25.76
CA MET A 5 -19.13 12.63 25.04
C MET A 5 -17.81 12.37 24.31
N ASN A 6 -17.22 11.24 24.65
CA ASN A 6 -15.97 10.71 24.11
C ASN A 6 -16.08 10.59 22.58
N SER A 7 -15.11 11.16 21.86
CA SER A 7 -14.85 10.85 20.46
C SER A 7 -13.55 10.07 20.41
N GLU A 8 -13.63 8.79 20.76
CA GLU A 8 -12.64 7.80 20.37
C GLU A 8 -12.61 7.79 18.84
N PHE A 9 -11.60 8.42 18.27
CA PHE A 9 -11.34 8.38 16.83
C PHE A 9 -11.04 6.93 16.45
N ASP A 10 -12.02 6.27 15.82
CA ASP A 10 -11.87 4.96 15.23
C ASP A 10 -10.84 5.03 14.10
N VAL A 11 -9.61 4.63 14.42
CA VAL A 11 -8.46 4.63 13.49
C VAL A 11 -8.60 3.51 12.43
N ASN A 12 -9.67 2.72 12.47
CA ASN A 12 -9.83 1.51 11.66
C ASN A 12 -10.73 1.68 10.43
N GLN A 13 -11.23 2.90 10.15
CA GLN A 13 -12.22 3.13 9.09
C GLN A 13 -11.69 3.20 7.64
N THR A 14 -10.39 2.97 7.38
CA THR A 14 -9.81 3.18 6.03
C THR A 14 -9.51 1.92 5.22
N MET A 15 -9.83 0.72 5.70
CA MET A 15 -9.65 -0.51 4.91
C MET A 15 -10.88 -1.42 4.92
N GLN A 16 -11.99 -0.93 4.36
CA GLN A 16 -13.11 -1.79 3.96
C GLN A 16 -13.46 -1.53 2.49
N SER A 17 -12.86 -2.29 1.58
CA SER A 17 -13.43 -2.47 0.23
C SER A 17 -14.58 -3.47 0.34
N VAL A 18 -15.80 -2.95 0.49
CA VAL A 18 -17.03 -3.74 0.69
C VAL A 18 -17.41 -4.61 -0.51
N ASP A 19 -16.83 -4.38 -1.70
CA ASP A 19 -17.31 -4.99 -2.95
C ASP A 19 -16.25 -5.79 -3.71
N GLY A 20 -15.46 -6.65 -3.04
CA GLY A 20 -14.53 -7.61 -3.70
C GLY A 20 -13.54 -7.00 -4.71
N THR A 21 -13.46 -5.68 -4.75
CA THR A 21 -12.75 -4.90 -5.76
C THR A 21 -11.42 -4.53 -5.15
N PRO A 22 -10.31 -4.81 -5.83
CA PRO A 22 -9.00 -4.48 -5.29
C PRO A 22 -8.95 -2.98 -4.97
N PRO A 23 -8.32 -2.60 -3.84
CA PRO A 23 -8.22 -1.21 -3.43
C PRO A 23 -7.65 -0.38 -4.57
N ARG A 24 -8.33 0.73 -4.87
CA ARG A 24 -7.88 1.67 -5.89
C ARG A 24 -6.70 2.44 -5.32
N TRP A 25 -5.60 2.48 -6.07
CA TRP A 25 -4.45 3.31 -5.74
C TRP A 25 -4.86 4.78 -5.64
N ASN A 26 -4.47 5.42 -4.54
CA ASN A 26 -4.65 6.86 -4.36
C ASN A 26 -3.31 7.61 -4.58
N ARG A 27 -3.41 8.92 -4.85
CA ARG A 27 -2.23 9.76 -5.14
C ARG A 27 -1.25 9.83 -3.97
N LYS A 28 -1.79 9.93 -2.75
CA LYS A 28 -1.00 10.06 -1.51
C LYS A 28 -0.13 8.82 -1.26
N GLU A 29 -0.65 7.64 -1.56
CA GLU A 29 0.08 6.37 -1.48
C GLU A 29 1.24 6.33 -2.49
N ALA A 30 0.99 6.75 -3.74
CA ALA A 30 2.03 6.81 -4.75
C ALA A 30 3.16 7.80 -4.38
N GLU A 31 2.81 8.96 -3.82
CA GLU A 31 3.77 9.95 -3.33
C GLU A 31 4.62 9.43 -2.17
N ALA A 32 4.01 8.67 -1.24
CA ALA A 32 4.74 8.04 -0.14
C ALA A 32 5.78 7.02 -0.64
N ILE A 33 5.47 6.25 -1.68
CA ILE A 33 6.43 5.33 -2.32
C ILE A 33 7.55 6.11 -3.01
N TYR A 34 7.21 7.18 -3.73
CA TYR A 34 8.20 8.01 -4.44
C TYR A 34 9.18 8.72 -3.49
N GLY A 35 8.71 9.11 -2.30
CA GLY A 35 9.53 9.76 -1.27
C GLY A 35 10.36 8.81 -0.39
N MET A 36 10.27 7.50 -0.59
CA MET A 36 10.99 6.51 0.21
C MET A 36 12.51 6.59 0.00
N PRO A 37 13.35 6.29 1.02
CA PRO A 37 14.78 6.14 0.81
C PRO A 37 15.05 5.10 -0.28
N PHE A 38 15.94 5.43 -1.22
CA PHE A 38 16.14 4.64 -2.44
C PHE A 38 16.45 3.16 -2.16
N ASN A 39 17.28 2.86 -1.16
CA ASN A 39 17.66 1.48 -0.83
C ASN A 39 16.48 0.68 -0.26
N ASP A 40 15.63 1.32 0.55
CA ASP A 40 14.44 0.68 1.12
C ASP A 40 13.41 0.40 0.01
N LEU A 41 13.23 1.34 -0.92
CA LEU A 41 12.38 1.17 -2.09
C LEU A 41 12.85 0.00 -2.95
N LEU A 42 14.16 -0.09 -3.22
CA LEU A 42 14.73 -1.17 -4.01
C LEU A 42 14.53 -2.53 -3.34
N PHE A 43 14.75 -2.61 -2.03
CA PHE A 43 14.56 -3.83 -1.25
C PHE A 43 13.09 -4.28 -1.27
N LEU A 44 12.16 -3.36 -1.05
CA LEU A 44 10.72 -3.64 -1.09
C LEU A 44 10.29 -4.10 -2.48
N ALA A 45 10.71 -3.39 -3.54
CA ALA A 45 10.38 -3.73 -4.92
C ALA A 45 10.88 -5.13 -5.31
N GLN A 46 12.12 -5.46 -4.95
CA GLN A 46 12.67 -6.80 -5.21
C GLN A 46 11.93 -7.88 -4.42
N THR A 47 11.59 -7.63 -3.15
CA THR A 47 10.84 -8.57 -2.33
C THR A 47 9.48 -8.90 -2.97
N ILE A 48 8.73 -7.87 -3.39
CA ILE A 48 7.45 -8.05 -4.08
C ILE A 48 7.64 -8.79 -5.40
N HIS A 49 8.65 -8.43 -6.21
CA HIS A 49 8.91 -9.10 -7.48
C HIS A 49 9.18 -10.60 -7.28
N ARG A 50 9.99 -10.98 -6.29
CA ARG A 50 10.31 -12.39 -5.99
C ARG A 50 9.12 -13.18 -5.44
N GLN A 51 8.12 -12.52 -4.85
CA GLN A 51 6.89 -13.17 -4.40
C GLN A 51 5.92 -13.46 -5.54
N ASN A 52 5.96 -12.65 -6.61
CA ASN A 52 4.97 -12.69 -7.69
C ASN A 52 5.51 -13.28 -9.00
N PHE A 53 6.83 -13.27 -9.21
CA PHE A 53 7.47 -13.70 -10.46
C PHE A 53 8.58 -14.72 -10.21
N ASP A 54 8.90 -15.50 -11.26
CA ASP A 54 10.06 -16.38 -11.24
C ASP A 54 11.35 -15.56 -11.19
N ARG A 55 12.13 -15.80 -10.14
CA ARG A 55 13.31 -15.02 -9.73
C ARG A 55 14.36 -14.84 -10.81
N ASN A 56 14.51 -15.79 -11.72
CA ASN A 56 15.59 -15.81 -12.71
C ASN A 56 15.06 -15.85 -14.16
N ARG A 57 13.80 -15.50 -14.38
CA ARG A 57 13.16 -15.54 -15.70
C ARG A 57 12.77 -14.14 -16.15
N VAL A 58 13.19 -13.79 -17.37
CA VAL A 58 12.80 -12.54 -18.03
C VAL A 58 11.95 -12.84 -19.26
N GLN A 59 10.94 -12.00 -19.50
CA GLN A 59 10.09 -12.09 -20.68
C GLN A 59 10.71 -11.26 -21.81
N LEU A 60 10.95 -11.91 -22.97
CA LEU A 60 11.40 -11.24 -24.19
C LEU A 60 10.18 -10.99 -25.08
N SER A 61 10.02 -9.75 -25.55
CA SER A 61 9.02 -9.42 -26.57
C SER A 61 9.63 -9.61 -27.96
N ARG A 62 8.85 -10.09 -28.92
CA ARG A 62 9.26 -10.23 -30.32
C ARG A 62 8.87 -9.00 -31.12
#